data_AF-A0A7Y1Z1V2-F1
#
_entry.id   AF-A0A7Y1Z1V2-F1
#
_cell.length_a   1.000
_cell.length_b   1.000
_cell.length_c   1.000
_cell.angle_alpha   90.00
_cell.angle_beta   90.00
_cell.angle_gamma   90.00
#
_symmetry.space_group_name_H-M   'P 1'
#
loop_
_entity.id
_entity.type
_entity.pdbx_description
1 polymer ?
#
loop_
_entity_poly.entity_id
_entity_poly.type
_entity_poly.pdbx_seq_one_letter_code
_entity_poly.pdbx_strand_id
1 'polypeptide(L)'
;MKYVNDAFETWTDKWCISPFNFCDEVRSSLDLPDKVQICDLTLREGRQIEGVSLDLDEVLTIAEALVAAGVSMLQIHHDEPREMMEIKKRFPDMQVEGLVHPTASLDVDHCREVVDEIVDHGADIVDLSLCISEPQRPLYQRIAGRDVSPQEALELT
;
A
#
# COMPACT_ATOMS: atom_id res chain seq x y z
N MET A 1 -19.83 -18.54 1.44
CA MET A 1 -20.59 -17.37 0.98
C MET A 1 -20.18 -17.14 -0.48
N LYS A 2 -21.11 -17.25 -1.45
CA LYS A 2 -20.81 -17.00 -2.87
C LYS A 2 -20.84 -15.48 -3.09
N TYR A 3 -19.69 -14.83 -3.04
CA TYR A 3 -19.51 -13.41 -3.39
C TYR A 3 -19.19 -13.21 -4.87
N VAL A 4 -19.35 -14.25 -5.70
CA VAL A 4 -18.99 -14.20 -7.11
C VAL A 4 -20.19 -13.76 -7.91
N ASN A 5 -20.01 -12.67 -8.66
CA ASN A 5 -20.96 -12.15 -9.61
C ASN A 5 -20.97 -13.02 -10.89
N ASP A 6 -21.46 -14.26 -10.76
CA ASP A 6 -21.55 -15.22 -11.86
C ASP A 6 -22.50 -14.73 -12.99
N ALA A 7 -23.39 -13.80 -12.65
CA ALA A 7 -24.36 -13.19 -13.57
C ALA A 7 -23.85 -11.92 -14.28
N PHE A 8 -22.61 -11.48 -13.98
CA PHE A 8 -22.03 -10.25 -14.51
C PHE A 8 -22.92 -9.00 -14.31
N GLU A 9 -23.65 -8.94 -13.19
CA GLU A 9 -24.48 -7.79 -12.80
C GLU A 9 -23.61 -6.61 -12.41
N THR A 10 -23.72 -5.50 -13.13
CA THR A 10 -22.88 -4.32 -12.91
C THR A 10 -23.28 -3.51 -11.68
N TRP A 11 -24.52 -3.67 -11.24
CA TRP A 11 -25.13 -2.91 -10.16
C TRP A 11 -25.93 -3.85 -9.26
N THR A 12 -25.59 -3.89 -7.97
CA THR A 12 -26.30 -4.61 -6.92
C THR A 12 -26.35 -3.77 -5.65
N ASP A 13 -26.90 -4.31 -4.56
CA ASP A 13 -26.81 -3.72 -3.22
C ASP A 13 -25.38 -3.72 -2.65
N LYS A 14 -24.48 -4.52 -3.22
CA LYS A 14 -23.10 -4.72 -2.74
C LYS A 14 -22.04 -4.05 -3.57
N TRP A 15 -22.28 -3.84 -4.87
CA TRP A 15 -21.29 -3.26 -5.78
C TRP A 15 -21.92 -2.46 -6.91
N CYS A 16 -21.15 -1.50 -7.40
CA CYS A 16 -21.45 -0.66 -8.55
C CYS A 16 -20.17 -0.57 -9.38
N ILE A 17 -20.13 -1.30 -10.50
CA ILE A 17 -19.00 -1.34 -11.43
C ILE A 17 -19.46 -1.03 -12.84
N SER A 18 -18.52 -0.65 -13.70
CA SER A 18 -18.81 -0.32 -15.09
C SER A 18 -19.21 -1.57 -15.90
N PRO A 19 -20.25 -1.51 -16.77
CA PRO A 19 -20.55 -2.58 -17.73
C PRO A 19 -19.38 -2.87 -18.67
N PHE A 20 -18.49 -1.91 -18.89
CA PHE A 20 -17.30 -2.12 -19.73
C PHE A 20 -16.32 -3.15 -19.14
N ASN A 21 -16.38 -3.46 -17.84
CA ASN A 21 -15.59 -4.54 -17.23
C ASN A 21 -15.98 -5.93 -17.77
N PHE A 22 -17.13 -6.03 -18.44
CA PHE A 22 -17.65 -7.25 -19.06
C PHE A 22 -17.57 -7.24 -20.60
N CYS A 23 -16.88 -6.26 -21.19
CA CYS A 23 -16.68 -6.22 -22.64
C CYS A 23 -15.84 -7.42 -23.10
N ASP A 24 -16.41 -8.26 -23.96
CA ASP A 24 -15.75 -9.47 -24.48
C ASP A 24 -14.44 -9.16 -25.22
N GLU A 25 -14.41 -8.07 -25.99
CA GLU A 25 -13.22 -7.63 -26.71
C GLU A 25 -12.06 -7.36 -25.75
N VAL A 26 -12.31 -6.66 -24.65
CA VAL A 26 -11.27 -6.38 -23.64
C VAL A 26 -10.90 -7.66 -22.90
N ARG A 27 -11.88 -8.41 -22.40
CA ARG A 27 -11.67 -9.62 -21.58
C ARG A 27 -10.92 -10.72 -22.33
N SER A 28 -11.21 -10.91 -23.61
CA SER A 28 -10.53 -11.91 -24.45
C SER A 28 -9.08 -11.56 -24.75
N SER A 29 -8.68 -10.30 -24.55
CA SER A 29 -7.30 -9.84 -24.70
C SER A 29 -6.49 -9.83 -23.40
N LEU A 30 -7.11 -10.12 -22.26
CA LEU A 30 -6.40 -10.14 -20.97
C LEU A 30 -5.53 -11.38 -20.85
N ASP A 31 -4.25 -11.17 -20.56
CA ASP A 31 -3.29 -12.21 -20.19
C ASP A 31 -3.07 -12.16 -18.67
N LEU A 32 -4.00 -12.76 -17.92
CA LEU A 32 -3.99 -12.74 -16.46
C LEU A 32 -3.20 -13.91 -15.88
N PRO A 33 -2.49 -13.72 -14.75
CA PRO A 33 -1.84 -14.82 -14.06
C PRO A 33 -2.87 -15.77 -13.45
N ASP A 34 -2.48 -17.04 -13.27
CA ASP A 34 -3.31 -18.07 -12.60
C ASP A 34 -3.69 -17.70 -11.15
N LYS A 35 -2.90 -16.83 -10.52
CA LYS A 35 -3.12 -16.34 -9.16
C LYS A 35 -2.89 -14.84 -9.09
N VAL A 36 -3.82 -14.15 -8.45
CA VAL A 36 -3.68 -12.75 -8.05
C VAL A 36 -3.54 -12.66 -6.53
N GLN A 37 -2.76 -11.69 -6.08
CA GLN A 37 -2.66 -11.31 -4.68
C GLN A 37 -3.26 -9.91 -4.50
N ILE A 38 -3.97 -9.72 -3.40
CA ILE A 38 -4.53 -8.43 -3.03
C ILE A 38 -3.67 -7.87 -1.90
N CYS A 39 -3.03 -6.73 -2.14
CA CYS A 39 -2.47 -5.86 -1.11
C CYS A 39 -3.57 -4.91 -0.65
N ASP A 40 -4.02 -5.07 0.58
CA ASP A 40 -5.03 -4.18 1.15
C ASP A 40 -4.38 -2.94 1.77
N LEU A 41 -4.91 -1.77 1.44
CA LEU A 41 -4.36 -0.47 1.83
C LEU A 41 -5.15 0.21 2.96
N THR A 42 -6.10 -0.48 3.61
CA THR A 42 -6.98 0.09 4.65
C THR A 42 -6.16 0.69 5.80
N LEU A 43 -5.11 -0.01 6.24
CA LEU A 43 -4.26 0.40 7.37
C LEU A 43 -3.19 1.45 6.99
N ARG A 44 -3.11 1.86 5.72
CA ARG A 44 -2.22 2.93 5.25
C ARG A 44 -3.03 4.08 4.63
N GLU A 45 -3.66 3.86 3.49
CA GLU A 45 -4.42 4.89 2.76
C GLU A 45 -5.72 5.25 3.49
N GLY A 46 -6.39 4.25 4.08
CA GLY A 46 -7.63 4.48 4.83
C GLY A 46 -7.48 5.42 6.02
N ARG A 47 -6.26 5.61 6.53
CA ARG A 47 -5.94 6.54 7.62
C ARG A 47 -5.82 8.01 7.18
N GLN A 48 -5.72 8.29 5.88
CA GLN A 48 -5.61 9.67 5.38
C GLN A 48 -6.95 10.42 5.33
N ILE A 49 -8.03 9.77 5.78
CA ILE A 49 -9.36 10.37 5.90
C ILE A 49 -9.43 11.18 7.19
N GLU A 50 -9.97 12.40 7.09
CA GLU A 50 -10.17 13.27 8.24
C GLU A 50 -10.95 12.56 9.36
N GLY A 51 -10.42 12.61 10.58
CA GLY A 51 -11.04 11.98 11.75
C GLY A 51 -10.72 10.50 11.95
N VAL A 52 -9.97 9.87 11.05
CA VAL A 52 -9.48 8.49 11.25
C VAL A 52 -8.17 8.55 12.05
N SER A 53 -8.24 8.10 13.30
CA SER A 53 -7.08 7.89 14.17
C SER A 53 -7.29 6.57 14.87
N LEU A 54 -6.48 5.57 14.51
CA LEU A 54 -6.61 4.22 15.04
C LEU A 54 -5.55 3.98 16.10
N ASP A 55 -5.93 3.36 17.21
CA ASP A 55 -4.96 2.77 18.14
C ASP A 55 -4.49 1.38 17.68
N LEU A 56 -3.52 0.82 18.41
CA LEU A 56 -2.94 -0.48 18.08
C LEU A 56 -3.95 -1.63 18.12
N ASP A 57 -4.90 -1.62 19.07
CA ASP A 57 -5.90 -2.69 19.18
C ASP A 57 -6.92 -2.62 18.03
N GLU A 58 -7.29 -1.42 17.60
CA GLU A 58 -8.12 -1.19 16.41
C GLU A 58 -7.42 -1.64 15.13
N VAL A 59 -6.14 -1.31 14.97
CA VAL A 59 -5.31 -1.78 13.84
C VAL A 59 -5.30 -3.30 13.77
N LEU A 60 -5.09 -3.97 14.91
CA LEU A 60 -5.00 -5.42 14.96
C LEU A 60 -6.36 -6.09 14.76
N THR A 61 -7.45 -5.46 15.20
CA THR A 61 -8.82 -5.91 14.93
C THR A 61 -9.14 -5.85 13.42
N ILE A 62 -8.73 -4.77 12.75
CA ILE A 62 -8.89 -4.64 11.29
C ILE A 62 -8.02 -5.67 10.57
N ALA A 63 -6.75 -5.84 10.97
CA ALA A 63 -5.86 -6.85 10.39
C ALA A 63 -6.44 -8.26 10.52
N GLU A 64 -6.99 -8.63 11.69
CA GLU A 64 -7.66 -9.91 11.90
C GLU A 64 -8.85 -10.11 10.95
N ALA A 65 -9.67 -9.07 10.77
CA ALA A 65 -10.79 -9.12 9.84
C ALA A 65 -10.35 -9.29 8.38
N LEU A 66 -9.26 -8.63 7.97
CA LEU A 66 -8.69 -8.75 6.63
C LEU A 66 -8.09 -10.15 6.39
N VAL A 67 -7.37 -10.69 7.36
CA VAL A 67 -6.87 -12.08 7.35
C VAL A 67 -8.03 -13.06 7.21
N ALA A 68 -9.08 -12.90 8.02
CA ALA A 68 -10.27 -13.75 7.97
C ALA A 68 -11.03 -13.65 6.64
N ALA A 69 -10.95 -12.51 5.94
CA ALA A 69 -11.48 -12.31 4.60
C ALA A 69 -10.62 -12.94 3.49
N GLY A 70 -9.41 -13.44 3.82
CA GLY A 70 -8.49 -14.08 2.88
C GLY A 70 -7.50 -13.12 2.22
N VAL A 71 -7.35 -11.89 2.74
CA VAL A 71 -6.25 -11.00 2.35
C VAL A 71 -4.93 -11.64 2.78
N SER A 72 -3.92 -11.52 1.92
CA SER A 72 -2.60 -12.14 2.15
C SER A 72 -1.45 -11.13 2.13
N MET A 73 -1.75 -9.86 1.88
CA MET A 73 -0.79 -8.77 1.94
C MET A 73 -1.45 -7.50 2.45
N LEU A 74 -0.79 -6.78 3.36
CA LEU A 74 -1.22 -5.49 3.90
C LEU A 74 -0.16 -4.43 3.61
N GLN A 75 -0.56 -3.23 3.22
CA GLN A 75 0.31 -2.06 3.31
C GLN A 75 0.02 -1.32 4.63
N ILE A 76 1.07 -1.02 5.39
CA ILE A 76 0.97 -0.44 6.73
C ILE A 76 1.81 0.84 6.81
N HIS A 77 1.32 1.79 7.62
CA HIS A 77 2.08 2.98 7.96
C HIS A 77 3.28 2.60 8.86
N HIS A 78 4.50 2.90 8.44
CA HIS A 78 5.70 2.44 9.16
C HIS A 78 6.10 3.34 10.36
N ASP A 79 5.42 4.48 10.54
CA ASP A 79 5.70 5.46 11.61
C ASP A 79 5.44 4.90 13.03
N GLU A 80 4.63 3.85 13.17
CA GLU A 80 4.43 3.13 14.44
C GLU A 80 4.93 1.67 14.30
N PRO A 81 6.19 1.40 14.69
CA PRO A 81 6.82 0.09 14.53
C PRO A 81 6.03 -1.06 15.15
N ARG A 82 5.32 -0.80 16.26
CA ARG A 82 4.61 -1.84 17.01
C ARG A 82 3.46 -2.45 16.23
N GLU A 83 2.80 -1.68 15.35
CA GLU A 83 1.70 -2.17 14.52
C GLU A 83 2.18 -3.32 13.63
N MET A 84 3.26 -3.07 12.88
CA MET A 84 3.86 -4.05 11.98
C MET A 84 4.38 -5.27 12.75
N MET A 85 5.14 -5.05 13.83
CA MET A 85 5.70 -6.14 14.64
C MET A 85 4.62 -7.04 15.24
N GLU A 86 3.53 -6.47 15.77
CA GLU A 86 2.44 -7.26 16.34
C GLU A 86 1.61 -7.98 15.26
N ILE A 87 1.45 -7.39 14.07
CA ILE A 87 0.81 -8.07 12.93
C ILE A 87 1.64 -9.26 12.50
N LYS A 88 2.95 -9.10 12.28
CA LYS A 88 3.85 -10.20 11.90
C LYS A 88 3.89 -11.31 12.96
N LYS A 89 3.80 -10.96 14.24
CA LYS A 89 3.75 -11.91 15.34
C LYS A 89 2.43 -12.70 15.39
N ARG A 90 1.29 -12.04 15.15
CA ARG A 90 -0.04 -12.68 15.21
C ARG A 90 -0.38 -13.44 13.94
N PHE A 91 0.05 -12.93 12.79
CA PHE A 91 -0.23 -13.45 11.45
C PHE A 91 1.09 -13.64 10.69
N PRO A 92 1.89 -14.67 11.02
CA PRO A 92 3.23 -14.85 10.44
C PRO A 92 3.23 -15.04 8.92
N ASP A 93 2.14 -15.59 8.36
CA ASP A 93 1.97 -15.80 6.92
C ASP A 93 1.48 -14.55 6.17
N MET A 94 1.10 -13.48 6.89
CA MET A 94 0.70 -12.22 6.28
C MET A 94 1.94 -11.50 5.76
N GLN A 95 1.93 -11.15 4.47
CA GLN A 95 2.95 -10.26 3.92
C GLN A 95 2.64 -8.82 4.31
N VAL A 96 3.65 -8.08 4.75
CA VAL A 96 3.52 -6.67 5.08
C VAL A 96 4.42 -5.84 4.19
N GLU A 97 3.83 -4.83 3.57
CA GLU A 97 4.49 -3.83 2.77
C GLU A 97 4.64 -2.53 3.56
N GLY A 98 5.88 -2.04 3.65
CA GLY A 98 6.18 -0.71 4.18
C GLY A 98 6.53 0.25 3.05
N LEU A 99 5.88 1.41 3.02
CA LEU A 99 6.13 2.44 2.03
C LEU A 99 7.22 3.40 2.48
N VAL A 100 8.24 3.65 1.66
CA VAL A 100 9.12 4.80 1.79
C VAL A 100 8.41 6.03 1.21
N HIS A 101 8.14 7.02 2.06
CA HIS A 101 7.44 8.24 1.65
C HIS A 101 8.30 9.07 0.67
N PRO A 102 7.70 9.79 -0.31
CA PRO A 102 8.45 10.58 -1.29
C PRO A 102 9.37 11.66 -0.71
N THR A 103 9.16 12.08 0.53
CA THR A 103 10.07 13.01 1.21
C THR A 103 11.38 12.35 1.62
N ALA A 104 11.33 11.09 2.04
CA ALA A 104 12.52 10.31 2.37
C ALA A 104 13.29 9.94 1.11
N SER A 105 12.57 9.64 0.02
CA SER A 105 13.17 9.34 -1.28
C SER A 105 13.84 10.53 -1.98
N LEU A 106 13.87 11.73 -1.39
CA LEU A 106 14.58 12.86 -1.99
C LEU A 106 16.08 12.75 -1.78
N ASP A 107 16.53 12.04 -0.74
CA ASP A 107 17.94 11.95 -0.33
C ASP A 107 18.33 10.49 -0.19
N VAL A 108 19.43 10.08 -0.84
CA VAL A 108 19.82 8.65 -0.91
C VAL A 108 20.13 8.09 0.47
N ASP A 109 20.86 8.83 1.30
CA ASP A 109 21.26 8.36 2.62
C ASP A 109 20.04 8.25 3.55
N HIS A 110 19.17 9.27 3.57
CA HIS A 110 17.94 9.20 4.34
C HIS A 110 16.96 8.13 3.82
N CYS A 111 16.86 7.94 2.50
CA CYS A 111 16.07 6.85 1.93
C CYS A 111 16.55 5.49 2.43
N ARG A 112 17.87 5.26 2.47
CA ARG A 112 18.46 4.03 3.03
C ARG A 112 18.15 3.84 4.50
N GLU A 113 18.27 4.90 5.31
CA GLU A 113 17.89 4.87 6.72
C GLU A 113 16.44 4.41 6.91
N VAL A 114 15.51 4.98 6.13
CA VAL A 114 14.09 4.62 6.21
C VAL A 114 13.83 3.20 5.70
N VAL A 115 14.54 2.74 4.67
CA VAL A 115 14.46 1.35 4.21
C VAL A 115 14.90 0.39 5.33
N ASP A 116 16.04 0.67 5.97
CA ASP A 116 16.55 -0.15 7.07
C ASP A 116 15.55 -0.17 8.24
N GLU A 117 14.98 0.98 8.62
CA GLU A 117 13.94 1.08 9.65
C GLU A 117 12.70 0.24 9.32
N ILE A 118 12.18 0.35 8.10
CA ILE A 118 11.00 -0.41 7.65
C ILE A 118 11.26 -1.92 7.70
N VAL A 119 12.46 -2.35 7.28
CA VAL A 119 12.86 -3.76 7.32
C VAL A 119 13.00 -4.24 8.77
N ASP A 120 13.62 -3.44 9.64
CA ASP A 120 13.77 -3.75 11.08
C ASP A 120 12.42 -3.84 11.80
N HIS A 121 11.40 -3.12 11.34
CA HIS A 121 10.03 -3.20 11.86
C HIS A 121 9.29 -4.47 11.42
N GLY A 122 9.81 -5.20 10.42
CA GLY A 122 9.30 -6.51 9.99
C GLY A 122 8.61 -6.52 8.63
N ALA A 123 8.87 -5.54 7.76
CA ALA A 123 8.32 -5.53 6.42
C ALA A 123 8.92 -6.67 5.58
N ASP A 124 8.06 -7.37 4.81
CA ASP A 124 8.50 -8.35 3.82
C ASP A 124 8.80 -7.69 2.47
N ILE A 125 8.14 -6.57 2.20
CA ILE A 125 8.21 -5.81 0.95
C ILE A 125 8.39 -4.34 1.28
N VAL A 126 9.26 -3.67 0.53
CA VAL A 126 9.44 -2.21 0.59
C VAL A 126 8.92 -1.60 -0.69
N ASP A 127 7.94 -0.72 -0.57
CA ASP A 127 7.41 0.10 -1.67
C ASP A 127 8.15 1.45 -1.69
N LEU A 128 8.81 1.76 -2.80
CA LEU A 128 9.56 3.00 -2.96
C LEU A 128 8.73 4.02 -3.74
N SER A 129 8.24 5.04 -3.02
CA SER A 129 7.56 6.16 -3.67
C SER A 129 8.56 7.24 -4.06
N LEU A 130 8.90 7.33 -5.35
CA LEU A 130 9.92 8.27 -5.83
C LEU A 130 9.31 9.59 -6.32
N CYS A 131 9.83 10.73 -5.82
CA CYS A 131 9.48 12.05 -6.35
C CYS A 131 10.38 12.46 -7.53
N ILE A 132 10.08 11.98 -8.73
CA ILE A 132 10.87 12.28 -9.94
C ILE A 132 10.33 13.45 -10.78
N SER A 133 9.10 13.92 -10.51
CA SER A 133 8.47 14.92 -11.38
C SER A 133 8.97 16.34 -11.08
N GLU A 134 9.45 17.06 -12.09
CA GLU A 134 9.93 18.44 -11.93
C GLU A 134 8.87 19.40 -11.35
N PRO A 135 7.57 19.33 -11.72
CA PRO A 135 6.57 20.24 -11.17
C PRO A 135 6.23 19.97 -9.70
N GLN A 136 6.29 18.72 -9.24
CA GLN A 136 5.89 18.37 -7.86
C GLN A 136 7.08 18.33 -6.90
N ARG A 137 8.31 18.17 -7.40
CA ARG A 137 9.52 18.14 -6.57
C ARG A 137 9.63 19.35 -5.62
N PRO A 138 9.36 20.61 -6.03
CA PRO A 138 9.39 21.75 -5.10
C PRO A 138 8.38 21.68 -3.95
N LEU A 139 7.29 20.92 -4.10
CA LEU A 139 6.36 20.68 -2.99
C LEU A 139 7.00 19.73 -1.98
N TYR A 140 7.49 18.57 -2.42
CA TYR A 140 8.08 17.58 -1.53
C TYR A 140 9.38 18.07 -0.88
N GLN A 141 10.19 18.86 -1.60
CA GLN A 141 11.34 19.55 -1.05
C GLN A 141 10.96 20.50 0.10
N ARG A 142 9.87 21.27 -0.06
CA ARG A 142 9.35 22.15 0.99
C ARG A 142 8.81 21.36 2.19
N ILE A 143 8.12 20.24 1.94
CA ILE A 143 7.61 19.36 3.01
C ILE A 143 8.77 18.72 3.78
N ALA A 144 9.80 18.25 3.06
CA ALA A 144 10.99 17.63 3.65
C ALA A 144 11.96 18.64 4.28
N GLY A 145 11.80 19.95 4.00
CA GLY A 145 12.74 20.99 4.38
C GLY A 145 14.11 20.87 3.70
N ARG A 146 14.21 20.20 2.54
CA ARG A 146 15.46 19.91 1.81
C ARG A 146 15.29 20.21 0.32
N ASP A 147 16.32 20.73 -0.36
CA ASP A 147 16.32 21.02 -1.80
C ASP A 147 17.27 20.05 -2.53
N VAL A 148 16.71 19.05 -3.22
CA VAL A 148 17.49 17.99 -3.92
C VAL A 148 17.23 17.99 -5.43
N SER A 149 18.28 17.82 -6.24
CA SER A 149 18.22 17.86 -7.72
C SER A 149 17.64 16.58 -8.35
N PRO A 150 17.13 16.61 -9.59
CA PRO A 150 16.59 15.42 -10.24
C PRO A 150 17.64 14.34 -10.54
N GLN A 151 18.90 14.71 -10.74
CA GLN A 151 20.00 13.75 -10.91
C GLN A 151 20.22 12.94 -9.64
N GLU A 152 20.22 13.58 -8.47
CA GLU A 152 20.38 12.92 -7.17
C GLU A 152 19.20 11.97 -6.88
N ALA A 153 17.97 12.31 -7.28
CA ALA A 153 16.80 11.43 -7.14
C ALA A 153 16.81 10.21 -8.07
N LEU A 154 17.50 10.27 -9.22
CA LEU A 154 17.57 9.17 -10.19
C LEU A 154 18.64 8.13 -9.85
N GLU A 155 19.58 8.43 -8.94
CA GLU A 155 20.56 7.46 -8.44
C GLU A 155 19.94 6.39 -7.52
N LEU A 156 18.61 6.46 -7.29
CA LEU A 156 17.82 5.55 -6.45
C LEU A 156 17.28 4.30 -7.19
N THR A 157 17.28 4.28 -8.52
CA THR A 157 16.81 3.14 -9.36
C THR A 157 17.97 2.28 -9.84
#